data_AF-A0A0U2WLQ5-F1
#
_entry.id   AF-A0A0U2WLQ5-F1
#
_cell.length_a   1.000
_cell.length_b   1.000
_cell.length_c   1.000
_cell.angle_alpha   90.00
_cell.angle_beta   90.00
_cell.angle_gamma   90.00
#
_symmetry.space_group_name_H-M   'P 1'
#
loop_
_entity.id
_entity.type
_entity.pdbx_description
1 polymer ?
#
loop_
_entity_poly.entity_id
_entity_poly.type
_entity_poly.pdbx_seq_one_letter_code
_entity_poly.pdbx_strand_id
1 'polypeptide(L)'
;MNYEDLVSIILLGAITFALTISMLMSVKKKNEESKGEFKTLIKCPKCGYERVREWKEGDFIGMIEGRCPKCGSLMKVEKIYKDVEEEEEENKILKL
;
A
#
# COMPACT_ATOMS: atom_id res chain seq x y z
N MET A 1 -44.88 27.59 -15.15
CA MET A 1 -43.68 26.85 -15.57
C MET A 1 -43.83 26.55 -17.04
N ASN A 2 -42.99 27.15 -17.87
CA ASN A 2 -43.04 26.87 -19.30
C ASN A 2 -42.33 25.54 -19.59
N TYR A 3 -42.64 24.94 -20.73
CA TYR A 3 -41.99 23.72 -21.17
C TYR A 3 -40.47 23.89 -21.29
N GLU A 4 -40.02 25.07 -21.74
CA GLU A 4 -38.61 25.44 -21.80
C GLU A 4 -37.92 25.41 -20.43
N ASP A 5 -38.59 25.92 -19.38
CA ASP A 5 -38.05 25.92 -18.02
C ASP A 5 -37.90 24.48 -17.50
N LEU A 6 -38.89 23.62 -17.77
CA LEU A 6 -38.85 22.21 -17.39
C LEU A 6 -37.69 21.47 -18.07
N VAL A 7 -37.50 21.69 -19.38
CA VAL A 7 -36.40 21.09 -20.15
C VAL A 7 -35.03 21.56 -19.62
N SER A 8 -34.90 22.85 -19.31
CA SER A 8 -33.65 23.40 -18.77
C SER A 8 -33.26 22.80 -17.42
N ILE A 9 -34.24 22.59 -16.51
CA ILE A 9 -34.02 21.99 -15.19
C ILE A 9 -33.57 20.53 -15.33
N ILE A 10 -34.18 19.77 -16.24
CA ILE A 10 -33.82 18.37 -16.49
C ILE A 10 -32.39 18.26 -17.03
N LEU A 11 -31.99 19.14 -17.95
CA LEU A 11 -30.62 19.14 -18.50
C LEU A 11 -29.57 19.46 -17.44
N LEU A 12 -29.81 20.47 -16.60
CA LEU A 12 -28.91 20.83 -15.50
C LEU A 12 -28.83 19.73 -14.44
N GLY A 13 -29.96 19.07 -14.15
CA GLY A 13 -30.01 17.91 -13.25
C GLY A 13 -29.19 16.73 -13.79
N ALA A 14 -29.29 16.43 -15.09
CA ALA A 14 -28.54 15.33 -15.70
C ALA A 14 -27.02 15.57 -15.66
N ILE A 15 -26.58 16.80 -15.94
CA ILE A 15 -25.14 17.16 -15.91
C ILE A 15 -24.59 17.06 -14.50
N THR A 16 -25.28 17.65 -13.52
CA THR A 16 -24.84 17.61 -12.11
C THR A 16 -24.79 16.17 -11.59
N PHE A 17 -25.80 15.35 -11.91
CA PHE A 17 -25.83 13.95 -11.54
C PHE A 17 -24.65 13.16 -12.16
N ALA A 18 -24.39 13.33 -13.46
CA ALA A 18 -23.28 12.67 -14.13
C ALA A 18 -21.91 13.03 -13.52
N LEU A 19 -21.71 14.31 -13.16
CA LEU A 19 -20.47 14.77 -12.51
C LEU A 19 -20.31 14.17 -11.12
N THR A 20 -21.37 14.12 -10.30
CA THR A 20 -21.30 13.50 -8.97
C THR A 20 -20.99 12.00 -9.03
N ILE A 21 -21.58 11.28 -9.99
CA ILE A 21 -21.30 9.85 -10.21
C ILE A 21 -19.85 9.62 -10.64
N SER A 22 -19.33 10.45 -11.55
CA SER A 22 -17.94 10.37 -12.01
C SER A 22 -16.94 10.56 -10.86
N MET A 23 -17.23 11.51 -9.96
CA MET A 23 -16.40 11.75 -8.78
C MET A 23 -16.43 10.56 -7.80
N LEU A 24 -17.61 9.98 -7.55
CA LEU A 24 -17.77 8.78 -6.71
C LEU A 24 -17.03 7.56 -7.29
N MET A 25 -17.02 7.40 -8.61
CA MET A 25 -16.26 6.33 -9.27
C MET A 25 -14.75 6.55 -9.20
N SER A 26 -14.29 7.81 -9.27
CA SER A 26 -12.86 8.15 -9.21
C SER A 26 -12.24 7.89 -7.83
N VAL A 27 -13.03 8.02 -6.75
CA VAL A 27 -12.57 7.78 -5.36
C VAL A 27 -12.27 6.29 -5.11
N LYS A 28 -12.94 5.36 -5.80
CA LYS A 28 -12.76 3.91 -5.58
C LYS A 28 -11.47 3.34 -6.21
N LYS A 29 -10.79 4.07 -7.10
CA LYS A 29 -9.67 3.52 -7.90
C LYS A 29 -8.29 3.60 -7.23
N LYS A 30 -8.17 4.09 -6.00
CA LYS A 30 -6.87 4.37 -5.36
C LYS A 30 -6.53 3.51 -4.13
N ASN A 31 -7.15 2.34 -3.97
CA ASN A 31 -6.93 1.53 -2.77
C ASN A 31 -6.72 0.02 -3.03
N GLU A 32 -6.13 -0.29 -4.17
CA GLU A 32 -5.44 -1.57 -4.38
C GLU A 32 -3.92 -1.33 -4.46
N GLU A 33 -3.39 -0.46 -3.58
CA GLU A 33 -2.01 -0.67 -3.15
C GLU A 33 -2.06 -1.95 -2.33
N SER A 34 -1.70 -3.04 -3.01
CA SER A 34 -1.62 -4.38 -2.46
C SER A 34 -1.11 -4.31 -1.02
N LYS A 35 -1.92 -4.83 -0.08
CA LYS A 35 -1.50 -5.26 1.25
C LYS A 35 -0.47 -6.39 1.12
N GLY A 36 0.59 -6.18 0.34
CA GLY A 36 1.75 -7.04 0.45
C GLY A 36 2.27 -6.82 1.85
N GLU A 37 2.20 -7.89 2.62
CA GLU A 37 2.60 -7.92 4.02
C GLU A 37 4.04 -7.44 4.06
N PHE A 38 4.25 -6.19 4.51
CA PHE A 38 5.60 -5.69 4.68
C PHE A 38 6.30 -6.57 5.72
N LYS A 39 7.54 -6.92 5.44
CA LYS A 39 8.41 -7.72 6.31
C LYS A 39 9.55 -6.86 6.82
N THR A 40 9.90 -7.09 8.08
CA THR A 40 11.00 -6.43 8.78
C THR A 40 12.11 -7.45 9.01
N LEU A 41 13.28 -7.21 8.42
CA LEU A 41 14.51 -7.99 8.64
C LEU A 41 15.29 -7.37 9.80
N ILE A 42 15.49 -8.15 10.86
CA ILE A 42 16.30 -7.76 12.02
C ILE A 42 17.62 -8.51 11.94
N LYS A 43 18.75 -7.79 11.94
CA LYS A 43 20.09 -8.33 11.78
C LYS A 43 21.01 -7.99 12.94
N CYS A 44 21.82 -8.96 13.31
CA CYS A 44 22.90 -8.81 14.27
C CYS A 44 24.13 -8.23 13.56
N PRO A 45 24.61 -7.03 13.92
CA PRO A 45 25.77 -6.42 13.29
C PRO A 45 27.10 -7.14 13.61
N LYS A 46 27.13 -7.95 14.69
CA LYS A 46 28.36 -8.62 15.15
C LYS A 46 28.61 -9.97 14.47
N CYS A 47 27.57 -10.81 14.35
CA CYS A 47 27.72 -12.18 13.86
C CYS A 47 26.85 -12.50 12.63
N GLY A 48 26.11 -11.51 12.11
CA GLY A 48 25.28 -11.67 10.91
C GLY A 48 24.01 -12.48 11.09
N TYR A 49 23.67 -12.94 12.30
CA TYR A 49 22.38 -13.63 12.54
C TYR A 49 21.21 -12.71 12.20
N GLU A 50 20.24 -13.22 11.46
CA GLU A 50 19.09 -12.47 11.01
C GLU A 50 17.79 -13.25 11.22
N ARG A 51 16.69 -12.52 11.39
CA ARG A 51 15.33 -13.05 11.48
C ARG A 51 14.37 -12.08 10.80
N VAL A 52 13.35 -12.63 10.17
CA VAL A 52 12.29 -11.87 9.52
C VAL A 52 11.03 -11.95 10.39
N ARG A 53 10.30 -10.85 10.48
CA ARG A 53 8.96 -10.80 11.08
C ARG A 53 8.04 -9.92 10.25
N GLU A 54 6.75 -10.02 10.50
CA GLU A 54 5.77 -9.06 10.00
C GLU A 54 6.11 -7.65 10.48
N TRP A 55 5.95 -6.69 9.58
CA TRP A 55 6.09 -5.28 9.87
C TRP A 55 5.03 -4.84 10.88
N LYS A 56 5.44 -3.96 11.79
CA LYS A 56 4.55 -3.33 12.76
C LYS A 56 4.64 -1.83 12.63
N GLU A 57 3.55 -1.16 12.93
CA GLU A 57 3.51 0.29 12.95
C GLU A 57 4.57 0.84 13.92
N GLY A 58 5.38 1.77 13.44
CA GLY A 58 6.52 2.33 14.18
C GLY A 58 7.86 1.63 13.94
N ASP A 59 7.93 0.55 13.15
CA ASP A 59 9.22 -0.02 12.73
C ASP A 59 10.00 0.98 11.85
N PHE A 60 11.30 1.14 12.14
CA PHE A 60 12.21 1.93 11.32
C PHE A 60 13.60 1.29 11.24
N ILE A 61 14.33 1.58 10.16
CA ILE A 61 15.69 1.07 9.95
C ILE A 61 16.63 1.60 11.05
N GLY A 62 17.35 0.69 11.70
CA GLY A 62 18.25 0.99 12.81
C GLY A 62 17.63 0.84 14.20
N MET A 63 16.32 0.60 14.30
CA MET A 63 15.65 0.31 15.58
C MET A 63 16.28 -0.90 16.27
N ILE A 64 16.61 -0.80 17.55
CA ILE A 64 17.13 -1.92 18.35
C ILE A 64 15.99 -2.84 18.75
N GLU A 65 16.10 -4.12 18.39
CA GLU A 65 15.11 -5.14 18.72
C GLU A 65 15.76 -6.40 19.30
N GLY A 66 15.78 -6.47 20.62
CA GLY A 66 16.25 -7.63 21.37
C GLY A 66 17.76 -7.89 21.31
N ARG A 67 18.15 -9.07 21.78
CA ARG A 67 19.54 -9.54 21.81
C ARG A 67 19.71 -10.75 20.90
N CYS A 68 20.88 -10.84 20.29
CA CYS A 68 21.25 -11.95 19.43
C CYS A 68 21.34 -13.25 20.24
N PRO A 69 20.60 -14.31 19.87
CA PRO A 69 20.66 -15.59 20.58
C PRO A 69 22.01 -16.31 20.41
N LYS A 70 22.79 -15.94 19.39
CA LYS A 70 24.11 -16.55 19.13
C LYS A 70 25.27 -15.89 19.87
N CYS A 71 25.25 -14.56 20.05
CA CYS A 71 26.40 -13.83 20.60
C CYS A 71 26.06 -12.73 21.62
N GLY A 72 24.79 -12.55 21.97
CA GLY A 72 24.32 -11.64 23.03
C GLY A 72 24.34 -10.14 22.70
N SER A 73 24.85 -9.73 21.52
CA SER A 73 24.85 -8.33 21.09
C SER A 73 23.43 -7.84 20.75
N LEU A 74 23.23 -6.53 20.79
CA LEU A 74 21.97 -5.93 20.34
C LEU A 74 21.76 -6.18 18.85
N MET A 75 20.53 -6.53 18.47
CA MET A 75 20.13 -6.65 17.07
C MET A 75 19.38 -5.39 16.64
N LYS A 76 19.41 -5.08 15.35
CA LYS A 76 18.72 -3.91 14.79
C LYS A 76 17.93 -4.25 13.54
N VAL A 77 16.88 -3.47 13.27
CA VAL A 77 16.18 -3.53 11.98
C VAL A 77 17.13 -3.07 10.88
N GLU A 78 17.34 -3.93 9.89
CA GLU A 78 18.24 -3.67 8.76
C GLU A 78 17.45 -3.30 7.50
N LYS A 79 16.30 -3.96 7.26
CA LYS A 79 15.46 -3.73 6.09
C LYS A 79 13.98 -3.82 6.45
N ILE A 80 13.17 -3.01 5.77
CA ILE A 80 11.71 -3.14 5.70
C ILE A 80 11.36 -3.20 4.23
N TYR A 81 10.70 -4.27 3.80
CA TYR A 81 10.46 -4.53 2.39
C TYR A 81 9.13 -5.23 2.18
N LYS A 82 8.60 -5.17 0.96
CA LYS A 82 7.40 -5.88 0.56
C LYS A 82 7.82 -7.14 -0.19
N ASP A 83 7.26 -8.28 0.18
CA ASP A 83 7.34 -9.45 -0.68
C ASP A 83 6.48 -9.17 -1.91
N VAL A 84 7.13 -9.03 -3.07
CA VAL A 84 6.44 -9.10 -4.36
C VAL A 84 6.29 -10.58 -4.65
N GLU A 85 5.08 -11.12 -4.50
CA GLU A 85 4.78 -12.46 -4.98
C GLU A 85 5.04 -12.52 -6.50
N GLU A 86 5.63 -13.63 -6.96
CA GLU A 86 6.14 -13.83 -8.33
C GLU A 86 5.09 -13.57 -9.44
N GLU A 87 3.78 -13.67 -9.12
CA GLU A 87 2.68 -13.43 -10.06
C GLU A 87 2.63 -11.99 -10.61
N GLU A 88 3.18 -11.00 -9.89
CA GLU A 88 3.22 -9.61 -10.36
C GLU A 88 4.36 -9.36 -11.36
N GLU A 89 5.42 -10.17 -11.34
CA GLU A 89 6.52 -10.13 -12.31
C GLU A 89 6.13 -10.79 -13.64
N GLU A 90 5.50 -11.97 -13.61
CA GLU A 90 5.00 -12.61 -14.84
C GLU A 90 3.98 -11.71 -15.56
N ASN A 91 3.06 -11.09 -14.82
CA ASN A 91 2.07 -10.18 -15.41
C ASN A 91 2.68 -8.88 -15.97
N LYS A 92 3.86 -8.45 -15.49
CA LYS A 92 4.59 -7.30 -16.07
C LYS A 92 5.39 -7.71 -17.31
N ILE A 93 6.00 -8.89 -17.30
CA ILE A 93 6.75 -9.44 -18.44
C ILE A 93 5.80 -9.76 -19.61
N LEU A 94 4.61 -10.28 -19.34
CA LEU A 94 3.60 -10.63 -20.36
C LEU A 94 2.86 -9.42 -20.97
N LYS A 95 3.05 -8.21 -20.42
CA LYS A 95 2.44 -6.96 -20.91
C LYS A 95 3.41 -6.05 -21.66
N LEU A 96 4.65 -6.48 -21.89
CA LEU A 96 5.68 -5.81 -22.70
C LEU A 96 5.78 -6.47 -24.07
#